data_AF-A0AB36KQA8-F1
#
_entry.id   AF-A0AB36KQA8-F1
#
_cell.length_a   1.000
_cell.length_b   1.000
_cell.length_c   1.000
_cell.angle_alpha   90.00
_cell.angle_beta   90.00
_cell.angle_gamma   90.00
#
_symmetry.space_group_name_H-M   'P 1'
#
loop_
_entity.id
_entity.type
_entity.pdbx_description
1 polymer ?
#
loop_
_entity_poly.entity_id
_entity_poly.type
_entity_poly.pdbx_seq_one_letter_code
_entity_poly.pdbx_strand_id
1 'polypeptide(L)'
;MKFDYRLIENNLVLLLNEIKSQPEIAFYTSSESLSYSDQVEQLSEWLHDAGEYGLVYESIVSLLERLPFKLSGRASVKLLEVGLIFGFKTEMEADMKFDRRDCKVGK
;
A
#
# COMPACT_ATOMS: atom_id res chain seq x y z
N MET A 1 2.06 21.75 1.93
CA MET A 1 2.64 20.99 0.80
C MET A 1 1.52 20.70 -0.18
N LYS A 2 1.68 21.00 -1.47
CA LYS A 2 0.71 20.60 -2.50
C LYS A 2 1.12 19.20 -2.93
N PHE A 3 0.37 18.17 -2.51
CA PHE A 3 0.70 16.79 -2.86
C PHE A 3 0.47 16.57 -4.35
N ASP A 4 1.44 15.95 -5.02
CA ASP A 4 1.29 15.55 -6.42
C ASP A 4 0.53 14.23 -6.46
N TYR A 5 -0.79 14.30 -6.60
CA TYR A 5 -1.65 13.13 -6.69
C TYR A 5 -1.25 12.18 -7.83
N ARG A 6 -0.65 12.71 -8.91
CA ARG A 6 -0.16 11.89 -10.02
C ARG A 6 1.04 11.05 -9.61
N LEU A 7 1.91 11.58 -8.75
CA LEU A 7 3.04 10.82 -8.22
C LEU A 7 2.55 9.64 -7.38
N ILE A 8 1.56 9.88 -6.50
CA ILE A 8 0.96 8.84 -5.65
C ILE A 8 0.31 7.78 -6.53
N GLU A 9 -0.55 8.19 -7.44
CA GLU A 9 -1.27 7.30 -8.36
C GLU A 9 -0.29 6.44 -9.18
N ASN A 10 0.69 7.05 -9.85
CA ASN A 10 1.67 6.32 -10.66
C ASN A 10 2.46 5.30 -9.84
N ASN A 11 2.83 5.64 -8.61
CA ASN A 11 3.55 4.74 -7.72
C ASN A 11 2.66 3.58 -7.26
N LEU A 12 1.39 3.84 -6.92
CA LEU A 12 0.43 2.80 -6.55
C LEU A 12 0.07 1.89 -7.72
N VAL A 13 -0.03 2.42 -8.94
CA VAL A 13 -0.24 1.62 -10.15
C VAL A 13 0.92 0.65 -10.36
N LEU A 14 2.16 1.11 -10.18
CA LEU A 14 3.33 0.25 -10.27
C LEU A 14 3.28 -0.89 -9.25
N LEU A 15 2.97 -0.57 -7.99
CA LEU A 15 2.86 -1.55 -6.90
C LEU A 15 1.75 -2.58 -7.17
N LEU A 16 0.57 -2.11 -7.57
CA LEU A 16 -0.56 -2.98 -7.88
C LEU A 16 -0.24 -3.91 -9.05
N ASN A 17 0.49 -3.44 -10.06
CA ASN A 17 0.92 -4.28 -11.18
C ASN A 17 1.92 -5.36 -10.77
N GLU A 18 2.84 -5.07 -9.82
CA GLU A 18 3.75 -6.09 -9.30
C GLU A 18 3.01 -7.16 -8.49
N ILE A 19 2.02 -6.77 -7.70
CA ILE A 19 1.12 -7.71 -7.01
C ILE A 19 0.40 -8.56 -8.06
N LYS A 20 -0.32 -7.93 -8.99
CA LYS A 20 -1.06 -8.58 -10.09
C LYS A 20 -0.23 -9.62 -10.85
N SER A 21 1.07 -9.38 -11.01
CA SER A 21 1.98 -10.29 -11.72
C SER A 21 2.33 -11.59 -10.99
N GLN A 22 1.90 -11.77 -9.73
CA GLN A 22 2.21 -12.93 -8.88
C GLN A 22 0.95 -13.72 -8.48
N PRO A 23 0.19 -14.29 -9.43
CA PRO A 23 -1.04 -15.04 -9.12
C PRO A 23 -0.80 -16.32 -8.30
N GLU A 24 0.43 -16.85 -8.27
CA GLU A 24 0.81 -17.99 -7.44
C GLU A 24 0.58 -17.75 -5.94
N ILE A 25 0.55 -16.48 -5.51
CA ILE A 25 0.31 -16.11 -4.11
C ILE A 25 -1.13 -16.44 -3.68
N ALA A 26 -2.07 -16.60 -4.63
CA ALA A 26 -3.45 -16.99 -4.36
C ALA A 26 -3.53 -18.30 -3.54
N PHE A 27 -2.56 -19.20 -3.67
CA PHE A 27 -2.49 -20.45 -2.89
C PHE A 27 -2.42 -20.22 -1.37
N TYR A 28 -1.90 -19.08 -0.94
CA TYR A 28 -1.74 -18.72 0.48
C TYR A 28 -2.94 -17.95 1.03
N THR A 29 -3.94 -17.65 0.21
CA THR A 29 -5.15 -16.94 0.66
C THR A 29 -6.11 -17.88 1.41
N SER A 30 -6.76 -17.36 2.45
CA SER A 30 -7.77 -18.11 3.21
C SER A 30 -9.07 -18.23 2.42
N SER A 31 -9.79 -19.35 2.56
CA SER A 31 -11.12 -19.52 1.99
C SER A 31 -12.20 -18.64 2.65
N GLU A 32 -11.89 -17.99 3.77
CA GLU A 32 -12.78 -17.03 4.46
C GLU A 32 -12.61 -15.59 3.96
N SER A 33 -11.60 -15.32 3.14
CA SER A 33 -11.38 -14.01 2.51
C SER A 33 -11.89 -13.98 1.07
N LEU A 34 -12.06 -12.76 0.52
CA LEU A 34 -12.24 -12.57 -0.92
C LEU A 34 -11.16 -13.34 -1.69
N SER A 35 -11.50 -13.81 -2.89
CA SER A 35 -10.48 -14.44 -3.73
C SER A 35 -9.37 -13.44 -4.06
N TYR A 36 -8.17 -13.94 -4.33
CA TYR A 36 -7.05 -13.07 -4.72
C TYR A 36 -7.40 -12.17 -5.91
N SER A 37 -8.11 -12.70 -6.92
CA SER A 37 -8.56 -11.91 -8.07
C SER A 37 -9.52 -10.79 -7.66
N ASP A 38 -10.48 -11.06 -6.78
CA ASP A 38 -11.46 -10.06 -6.36
C ASP A 38 -10.79 -8.97 -5.51
N GLN A 39 -9.82 -9.33 -4.67
CA GLN A 39 -9.04 -8.35 -3.90
C GLN A 39 -8.26 -7.42 -4.83
N VAL A 40 -7.62 -7.98 -5.86
CA VAL A 40 -6.85 -7.23 -6.85
C VAL A 40 -7.74 -6.32 -7.70
N GLU A 41 -8.93 -6.80 -8.07
CA GLU A 41 -9.92 -6.01 -8.82
C GLU A 41 -10.45 -4.84 -7.98
N GLN A 42 -10.80 -5.09 -6.71
CA GLN A 42 -11.21 -4.06 -5.76
C GLN A 42 -10.14 -2.98 -5.56
N LEU A 43 -8.87 -3.38 -5.42
CA LEU A 43 -7.76 -2.41 -5.35
C LEU A 43 -7.64 -1.58 -6.62
N SER A 44 -7.93 -2.18 -7.77
CA SER A 44 -7.92 -1.50 -9.08
C SER A 44 -9.03 -0.45 -9.17
N GLU A 45 -10.24 -0.79 -8.75
CA GLU A 45 -11.39 0.13 -8.72
C GLU A 45 -11.12 1.32 -7.78
N TRP A 46 -10.63 1.03 -6.57
CA TRP A 46 -10.30 2.09 -5.62
C TRP A 46 -9.21 3.03 -6.13
N LEU A 47 -8.23 2.49 -6.85
CA LEU A 47 -7.12 3.27 -7.40
C LEU A 47 -7.55 4.15 -8.57
N HIS A 48 -8.28 3.58 -9.53
CA HIS A 48 -8.56 4.24 -10.81
C HIS A 48 -9.88 5.00 -10.83
N ASP A 49 -10.92 4.46 -10.20
CA ASP A 49 -12.27 4.98 -10.31
C ASP A 49 -12.64 5.85 -9.10
N ALA A 50 -12.28 5.40 -7.89
CA ALA A 50 -12.63 6.10 -6.65
C ALA A 50 -11.58 7.13 -6.19
N GLY A 51 -10.31 6.97 -6.60
CA GLY A 51 -9.21 7.84 -6.16
C GLY A 51 -8.86 7.67 -4.67
N GLU A 52 -9.18 6.52 -4.08
CA GLU A 52 -9.00 6.21 -2.66
C GLU A 52 -7.55 5.75 -2.35
N TYR A 53 -6.58 6.60 -2.68
CA TYR A 53 -5.15 6.24 -2.67
C TYR A 53 -4.62 5.81 -1.30
N GLY A 54 -5.13 6.41 -0.22
CA GLY A 54 -4.75 6.02 1.14
C GLY A 54 -5.21 4.60 1.46
N LEU A 55 -6.46 4.26 1.10
CA LEU A 55 -7.02 2.92 1.31
C LEU A 55 -6.27 1.87 0.48
N VAL A 56 -5.93 2.19 -0.77
CA VAL A 56 -5.13 1.33 -1.64
C VAL A 56 -3.75 1.08 -1.04
N TYR A 57 -3.06 2.11 -0.56
CA TYR A 57 -1.75 1.98 0.07
C TYR A 57 -1.78 1.07 1.29
N GLU A 58 -2.68 1.33 2.25
CA GLU A 58 -2.76 0.56 3.50
C GLU A 58 -3.13 -0.91 3.21
N SER A 59 -3.98 -1.14 2.20
CA SER A 59 -4.35 -2.49 1.77
C SER A 59 -3.18 -3.23 1.12
N ILE A 60 -2.40 -2.55 0.28
CA ILE A 60 -1.16 -3.10 -0.31
C ILE A 60 -0.17 -3.47 0.80
N VAL A 61 0.08 -2.59 1.76
CA VAL A 61 0.97 -2.88 2.90
C VAL A 61 0.48 -4.10 3.68
N SER A 62 -0.82 -4.14 4.01
CA SER A 62 -1.42 -5.27 4.72
C SER A 62 -1.26 -6.60 3.97
N LEU A 63 -1.35 -6.58 2.64
CA LEU A 63 -1.11 -7.77 1.81
C LEU A 63 0.35 -8.20 1.85
N LEU A 64 1.28 -7.26 1.73
CA LEU A 64 2.72 -7.52 1.76
C LEU A 64 3.21 -8.04 3.12
N GLU A 65 2.58 -7.63 4.22
CA GLU A 65 2.91 -8.11 5.57
C GLU A 65 2.42 -9.55 5.80
N ARG A 66 1.31 -9.94 5.17
CA ARG A 66 0.64 -11.22 5.43
C ARG A 66 1.03 -12.32 4.45
N LEU A 67 1.39 -11.95 3.22
CA LEU A 67 1.58 -12.88 2.12
C LEU A 67 2.99 -12.75 1.54
N PRO A 68 3.59 -13.85 1.03
CA PRO A 68 4.99 -13.89 0.63
C PRO A 68 5.24 -13.27 -0.76
N PHE A 69 4.73 -12.06 -1.00
CA PHE A 69 4.98 -11.30 -2.23
C PHE A 69 6.46 -10.94 -2.36
N LYS A 70 6.94 -10.91 -3.60
CA LYS A 70 8.27 -10.37 -3.93
C LYS A 70 8.09 -9.05 -4.65
N LEU A 71 8.66 -8.00 -4.08
CA LEU A 71 8.75 -6.70 -4.75
C LEU A 71 10.11 -6.54 -5.39
N SER A 72 10.13 -5.93 -6.57
CA SER A 72 11.36 -5.44 -7.15
C SER A 72 11.95 -4.32 -6.28
N GLY A 73 13.27 -4.11 -6.34
CA GLY A 73 13.88 -2.99 -5.61
C GLY A 73 13.27 -1.63 -6.00
N ARG A 74 12.83 -1.49 -7.26
CA ARG A 74 12.13 -0.29 -7.72
C ARG A 74 10.78 -0.13 -7.03
N ALA A 75 9.96 -1.18 -6.96
CA ALA A 75 8.69 -1.13 -6.25
C ALA A 75 8.88 -0.85 -4.77
N SER A 76 9.87 -1.46 -4.12
CA SER A 76 10.16 -1.17 -2.70
C SER A 76 10.45 0.31 -2.48
N VAL A 77 11.23 0.96 -3.37
CA VAL A 77 11.45 2.40 -3.30
C VAL A 77 10.15 3.18 -3.51
N LYS A 78 9.28 2.76 -4.43
CA LYS A 78 7.98 3.42 -4.66
C LYS A 78 7.01 3.28 -3.49
N LEU A 79 7.01 2.14 -2.82
CA LEU A 79 6.26 1.93 -1.59
C LEU A 79 6.74 2.89 -0.50
N LEU A 80 8.04 3.03 -0.32
CA LEU A 80 8.64 3.97 0.64
C LEU A 80 8.27 5.43 0.30
N GLU A 81 8.33 5.83 -0.97
CA GLU A 81 7.93 7.17 -1.40
C GLU A 81 6.47 7.48 -1.04
N VAL A 82 5.55 6.55 -1.30
CA VAL A 82 4.13 6.72 -0.97
C VAL A 82 3.91 6.73 0.55
N GLY A 83 4.56 5.84 1.29
CA GLY A 83 4.50 5.82 2.76
C GLY A 83 5.02 7.12 3.39
N LEU A 84 6.10 7.69 2.84
CA LEU A 84 6.61 9.00 3.28
C LEU A 84 5.63 10.15 2.98
N ILE A 85 4.80 10.03 1.94
CA ILE A 85 3.78 11.03 1.60
C ILE A 85 2.59 10.93 2.56
N PHE A 86 2.06 9.72 2.79
CA PHE A 86 0.94 9.52 3.72
C PHE A 86 1.33 9.68 5.20
N GLY A 87 2.63 9.75 5.46
CA GLY A 87 3.17 9.76 6.80
C GLY A 87 3.31 8.33 7.30
N PHE A 88 4.50 8.02 7.78
CA PHE A 88 4.77 6.73 8.38
C PHE A 88 3.88 6.58 9.62
N LYS A 89 3.08 5.52 9.64
CA LYS A 89 2.20 5.13 10.76
C LYS A 89 2.66 3.75 11.20
N THR A 90 2.87 3.59 12.50
CA THR A 90 3.35 2.32 13.05
C THR A 90 2.77 2.13 14.44
N GLU A 91 2.49 0.89 14.80
CA GLU A 91 2.12 0.53 16.18
C GLU A 91 3.29 -0.10 16.94
N MET A 92 4.46 -0.26 16.29
CA MET A 92 5.65 -0.82 16.91
C MET A 92 6.35 0.26 17.74
N GLU A 93 6.58 -0.01 19.03
CA GLU A 93 7.27 0.90 19.95
C GLU A 93 8.64 1.37 19.41
N ALA A 94 9.38 0.48 18.75
CA ALA A 94 10.71 0.78 18.20
C ALA A 94 10.69 1.85 17.09
N ASP A 95 9.56 1.97 16.40
CA ASP A 95 9.41 2.83 15.22
C ASP A 95 8.60 4.10 15.52
N MET A 96 8.12 4.27 16.76
CA MET A 96 7.31 5.43 17.18
C MET A 96 7.96 6.78 16.83
N LYS A 97 9.29 6.88 16.85
CA LYS A 97 10.03 8.11 16.48
C LYS A 97 9.84 8.55 15.02
N PHE A 98 9.38 7.64 14.16
CA PHE A 98 9.07 7.89 12.77
C PHE A 98 7.57 8.16 12.55
N ASP A 99 6.73 7.88 13.55
CA ASP A 99 5.29 8.08 13.45
C ASP A 99 4.95 9.57 13.37
N ARG A 100 4.29 9.96 12.28
CA ARG A 100 3.91 11.36 12.05
C ARG A 100 2.58 11.76 12.70
N ARG A 101 1.85 10.82 13.30
CA ARG A 101 0.65 11.10 14.10
C ARG A 101 0.99 11.83 15.40
N ASP A 102 2.22 11.65 15.91
CA ASP A 102 2.73 12.28 17.13
C ASP A 102 3.31 13.69 16.93
N CYS A 103 3.29 14.23 15.70
CA CYS A 103 3.50 15.66 15.49
C CYS A 103 2.31 16.44 16.07
N LYS A 104 2.34 16.65 17.38
CA LYS A 104 1.46 17.55 18.10
C LYS A 104 1.33 18.85 17.31
N VAL A 105 0.10 19.15 16.93
CA VAL A 105 -0.37 20.48 16.59
C VAL A 105 0.20 21.42 17.65
N GLY A 106 1.18 22.24 17.25
CA GLY A 106 1.57 23.39 18.05
C GLY A 106 0.32 24.21 18.29
N LYS A 107 -0.05 24.35 19.55
CA LYS A 107 -0.90 25.46 20.01
C LYS A 107 -0.14 26.76 19.85
#